data_AF-A0A3M4KEQ0-F1
#
_entry.id   AF-A0A3M4KEQ0-F1
#
_cell.length_a   1.000
_cell.length_b   1.000
_cell.length_c   1.000
_cell.angle_alpha   90.00
_cell.angle_beta   90.00
_cell.angle_gamma   90.00
#
_symmetry.space_group_name_H-M   'P 1'
#
loop_
_entity.id
_entity.type
_entity.pdbx_description
1 polymer ?
#
loop_
_entity_poly.entity_id
_entity_poly.type
_entity_poly.pdbx_seq_one_letter_code
_entity_poly.pdbx_strand_id
1 'polypeptide(L)'
;MSLEPRMLFDGAVAATVAEAAQPDSQPTSDASAKSAEQANSATDHHTQAQASSDVAAPPAAVPGSTVVFVDSRVKDSASLLAGVAPGAQVVELDATKDGLQQIADYLGSHQGVSSVQIIAHGNSGDLWLGNSYVSADNIAQRSALLAEIGNDMNVGGDILIYACNTAEGDTGLSFVDSLATLTGRDVAASTNRTGVGGDWDLEIATGSIESVSALSQQSMDAYQWGLATFTVTSTSNTGTGSLREALTNAQNGDIVTFSTGMTVALQSQLVVSKNITIDGDLNNDGVADVTLDGQNRTSVIRVNSGVTATLDGVIITRGVASTAGASSGATIAASDALGGGINNAGNLTLRNVTVTANSAAGGGGGGGVNSPNVG
;
A
#
# COMPACT_ATOMS: atom_id res chain seq x y z
N MET A 1 52.86 39.22 -23.66
CA MET A 1 52.50 39.84 -22.37
C MET A 1 50.99 39.74 -22.27
N SER A 2 50.32 39.11 -21.30
CA SER A 2 50.69 38.47 -20.04
C SER A 2 49.71 37.30 -19.85
N LEU A 3 50.15 36.21 -19.23
CA LEU A 3 49.34 35.04 -18.87
C LEU A 3 48.52 35.35 -17.60
N GLU A 4 47.28 34.87 -17.53
CA GLU A 4 46.47 34.88 -16.30
C GLU A 4 46.48 33.51 -15.59
N PRO A 5 46.32 33.49 -14.24
CA PRO A 5 46.87 32.44 -13.39
C PRO A 5 45.91 31.27 -13.12
N ARG A 6 46.47 30.08 -12.91
CA ARG A 6 45.80 28.91 -12.33
C ARG A 6 45.79 28.99 -10.81
N MET A 7 44.61 28.90 -10.20
CA MET A 7 44.44 28.72 -8.76
C MET A 7 44.70 27.26 -8.38
N LEU A 8 45.66 27.08 -7.47
CA LEU A 8 46.08 25.82 -6.84
C LEU A 8 45.37 25.72 -5.48
N PHE A 9 44.69 24.61 -5.18
CA PHE A 9 44.18 24.31 -3.85
C PHE A 9 45.07 23.26 -3.18
N ASP A 10 45.67 23.66 -2.07
CA ASP A 10 46.45 22.91 -1.08
C ASP A 10 45.82 23.29 0.28
N GLY A 11 45.58 22.46 1.28
CA GLY A 11 45.96 21.08 1.56
C GLY A 11 45.25 20.64 2.85
N ALA A 12 45.67 19.47 3.32
CA ALA A 12 45.23 18.70 4.48
C ALA A 12 45.05 19.50 5.81
N VAL A 13 44.46 18.98 6.89
CA VAL A 13 45.15 18.10 7.85
C VAL A 13 44.20 17.57 8.93
N ALA A 14 44.31 16.25 9.14
CA ALA A 14 44.31 15.41 10.34
C ALA A 14 43.18 15.38 11.40
N ALA A 15 42.91 14.12 11.74
CA ALA A 15 42.23 13.56 12.89
C ALA A 15 43.05 13.63 14.19
N THR A 16 42.34 13.54 15.33
CA THR A 16 42.82 12.88 16.57
C THR A 16 41.64 12.36 17.40
N VAL A 17 41.93 11.37 18.24
CA VAL A 17 41.04 10.41 18.93
C VAL A 17 41.18 10.56 20.46
N ALA A 18 40.16 10.11 21.20
CA ALA A 18 40.15 9.68 22.62
C ALA A 18 40.16 10.80 23.69
N GLU A 19 39.54 10.71 24.87
CA GLU A 19 39.15 9.56 25.72
C GLU A 19 38.20 10.04 26.87
N ALA A 20 37.34 9.11 27.33
CA ALA A 20 36.72 8.92 28.67
C ALA A 20 35.86 10.00 29.39
N ALA A 21 34.60 9.62 29.69
CA ALA A 21 34.11 9.17 31.02
C ALA A 21 32.63 9.57 31.30
N GLN A 22 31.74 8.57 31.44
CA GLN A 22 30.47 8.60 32.20
C GLN A 22 30.75 8.14 33.65
N PRO A 23 29.76 8.00 34.60
CA PRO A 23 28.34 8.42 34.72
C PRO A 23 28.13 9.24 36.04
N ASP A 24 26.98 9.68 36.56
CA ASP A 24 25.78 8.91 36.98
C ASP A 24 24.70 9.83 37.62
N SER A 25 23.44 9.35 37.52
CA SER A 25 22.32 9.49 38.48
C SER A 25 21.52 10.82 38.70
N GLN A 26 20.24 10.76 38.31
CA GLN A 26 19.02 11.38 38.89
C GLN A 26 18.84 11.06 40.41
N PRO A 27 17.85 11.58 41.20
CA PRO A 27 16.52 12.14 40.86
C PRO A 27 16.04 13.34 41.74
N THR A 28 14.81 13.84 41.53
CA THR A 28 13.72 13.99 42.55
C THR A 28 12.66 15.04 42.17
N SER A 29 11.57 14.98 42.92
CA SER A 29 10.17 15.21 42.61
C SER A 29 9.58 16.49 43.22
N ASP A 30 8.57 17.00 42.52
CA ASP A 30 7.27 17.52 43.01
C ASP A 30 7.12 18.88 43.71
N ALA A 31 6.05 19.56 43.26
CA ALA A 31 5.16 20.54 43.87
C ALA A 31 5.69 21.75 44.68
N SER A 32 5.29 22.97 44.28
CA SER A 32 4.22 23.77 44.96
C SER A 32 4.32 25.29 44.75
N ALA A 33 3.18 25.86 44.32
CA ALA A 33 2.48 27.03 44.88
C ALA A 33 3.01 28.49 44.71
N LYS A 34 2.20 29.22 43.92
CA LYS A 34 1.43 30.45 44.25
C LYS A 34 2.07 31.83 44.43
N SER A 35 1.41 32.78 43.73
CA SER A 35 1.10 34.18 44.09
C SER A 35 2.21 35.21 43.86
N ALA A 36 1.97 36.45 43.41
CA ALA A 36 0.78 37.15 42.93
C ALA A 36 1.22 38.47 42.26
N GLU A 37 0.40 38.92 41.32
CA GLU A 37 -0.01 40.32 41.03
C GLU A 37 1.02 41.47 40.99
N GLN A 38 1.07 42.17 39.85
CA GLN A 38 0.80 43.61 39.88
C GLN A 38 0.20 44.16 38.57
N ALA A 39 -0.96 44.81 38.75
CA ALA A 39 -1.72 45.66 37.84
C ALA A 39 -0.88 46.87 37.34
N ASN A 40 -1.22 47.64 36.30
CA ASN A 40 -2.52 48.24 36.03
C ASN A 40 -2.57 48.87 34.62
N SER A 41 -3.80 48.93 34.13
CA SER A 41 -4.34 49.41 32.87
C SER A 41 -4.09 50.87 32.49
N ALA A 42 -4.17 51.14 31.19
CA ALA A 42 -4.69 52.38 30.63
C ALA A 42 -5.81 52.05 29.63
N THR A 43 -6.98 52.59 29.89
CA THR A 43 -8.25 52.48 29.16
C THR A 43 -8.25 53.42 27.95
N ASP A 44 -8.83 53.02 26.80
CA ASP A 44 -9.92 53.81 26.21
C ASP A 44 -10.67 53.13 25.05
N HIS A 45 -11.95 53.50 24.98
CA HIS A 45 -13.06 52.99 24.20
C HIS A 45 -12.88 52.88 22.67
N HIS A 46 -13.38 51.78 22.08
CA HIS A 46 -14.11 51.85 20.80
C HIS A 46 -15.22 50.79 20.70
N THR A 47 -16.45 51.30 20.69
CA THR A 47 -17.67 50.84 20.02
C THR A 47 -17.73 49.42 19.45
N GLN A 48 -18.68 48.68 20.03
CA GLN A 48 -19.23 47.39 19.61
C GLN A 48 -19.86 47.48 18.21
N ALA A 49 -19.21 46.92 17.20
CA ALA A 49 -19.86 46.49 15.97
C ALA A 49 -20.30 45.04 16.17
N GLN A 50 -21.61 44.80 16.15
CA GLN A 50 -22.17 43.45 16.11
C GLN A 50 -21.71 42.79 14.81
N ALA A 51 -20.77 41.84 14.90
CA ALA A 51 -20.54 40.88 13.85
C ALA A 51 -21.75 39.93 13.83
N SER A 52 -22.58 40.04 12.80
CA SER A 52 -23.58 39.02 12.50
C SER A 52 -22.84 37.71 12.21
N SER A 53 -22.99 36.74 13.11
CA SER A 53 -22.59 35.36 12.90
C SER A 53 -23.53 34.70 11.90
N ASP A 54 -23.42 35.08 10.63
CA ASP A 54 -24.07 34.33 9.56
C ASP A 54 -23.17 33.13 9.25
N VAL A 55 -23.28 32.09 10.09
CA VAL A 55 -22.76 30.77 9.76
C VAL A 55 -23.63 30.29 8.60
N ALA A 56 -23.11 30.43 7.38
CA ALA A 56 -23.76 29.89 6.19
C ALA A 56 -24.09 28.42 6.47
N ALA A 57 -25.36 28.04 6.29
CA ALA A 57 -25.78 26.65 6.41
C ALA A 57 -24.93 25.79 5.46
N PRO A 58 -24.54 24.57 5.87
CA PRO A 58 -23.85 23.64 4.98
C PRO A 58 -24.66 23.50 3.68
N PRO A 59 -23.98 23.38 2.52
CA PRO A 59 -24.69 23.18 1.27
C PRO A 59 -25.58 21.94 1.36
N ALA A 60 -26.73 21.98 0.70
CA ALA A 60 -27.65 20.85 0.69
C ALA A 60 -27.14 19.77 -0.26
N ALA A 61 -27.21 18.51 0.16
CA ALA A 61 -26.79 17.38 -0.66
C ALA A 61 -27.45 17.38 -2.04
N VAL A 62 -26.63 17.13 -3.07
CA VAL A 62 -27.10 17.03 -4.44
C VAL A 62 -28.02 15.81 -4.58
N PRO A 63 -29.28 15.99 -5.02
CA PRO A 63 -30.19 14.88 -5.24
C PRO A 63 -29.66 13.93 -6.30
N GLY A 64 -29.74 12.62 -6.07
CA GLY A 64 -29.28 11.61 -7.02
C GLY A 64 -29.02 10.27 -6.36
N SER A 65 -28.50 9.33 -7.15
CA SER A 65 -28.05 8.03 -6.67
C SER A 65 -26.58 8.05 -6.26
N THR A 66 -26.26 7.20 -5.29
CA THR A 66 -24.88 6.87 -4.93
C THR A 66 -24.45 5.59 -5.63
N VAL A 67 -23.27 5.59 -6.24
CA VAL A 67 -22.65 4.41 -6.85
C VAL A 67 -21.33 4.12 -6.15
N VAL A 68 -21.16 2.89 -5.68
CA VAL A 68 -19.95 2.38 -5.06
C VAL A 68 -19.22 1.51 -6.08
N PHE A 69 -18.09 1.98 -6.57
CA PHE A 69 -17.14 1.20 -7.34
C PHE A 69 -16.15 0.54 -6.39
N VAL A 70 -15.91 -0.76 -6.55
CA VAL A 70 -14.98 -1.52 -5.73
C VAL A 70 -14.02 -2.30 -6.62
N ASP A 71 -12.72 -2.10 -6.44
CA ASP A 71 -11.74 -2.89 -7.18
C ASP A 71 -11.77 -4.36 -6.73
N SER A 72 -11.78 -5.29 -7.68
CA SER A 72 -11.85 -6.73 -7.39
C SER A 72 -10.63 -7.28 -6.64
N ARG A 73 -9.52 -6.52 -6.54
CA ARG A 73 -8.38 -6.88 -5.70
C ARG A 73 -8.58 -6.56 -4.22
N VAL A 74 -9.59 -5.74 -3.89
CA VAL A 74 -9.93 -5.42 -2.49
C VAL A 74 -10.30 -6.70 -1.75
N LYS A 75 -9.47 -7.05 -0.77
CA LYS A 75 -9.58 -8.33 -0.07
C LYS A 75 -10.89 -8.42 0.72
N ASP A 76 -11.70 -9.44 0.44
CA ASP A 76 -12.97 -9.66 1.17
C ASP A 76 -13.92 -8.45 1.07
N SER A 77 -13.93 -7.76 -0.08
CA SER A 77 -14.85 -6.64 -0.34
C SER A 77 -16.32 -6.98 -0.04
N ALA A 78 -16.72 -8.24 -0.19
CA ALA A 78 -18.07 -8.70 0.15
C ALA A 78 -18.49 -8.38 1.60
N SER A 79 -17.57 -8.41 2.57
CA SER A 79 -17.89 -8.07 3.97
C SER A 79 -18.11 -6.58 4.18
N LEU A 80 -17.41 -5.71 3.44
CA LEU A 80 -17.71 -4.27 3.37
C LEU A 80 -19.06 -4.02 2.73
N LEU A 81 -19.29 -4.64 1.58
CA LEU A 81 -20.46 -4.38 0.75
C LEU A 81 -21.77 -4.87 1.37
N ALA A 82 -21.70 -5.80 2.33
CA ALA A 82 -22.85 -6.23 3.12
C ALA A 82 -23.51 -5.08 3.92
N GLY A 83 -22.76 -4.01 4.19
CA GLY A 83 -23.25 -2.81 4.88
C GLY A 83 -23.57 -1.63 3.97
N VAL A 84 -23.68 -1.83 2.65
CA VAL A 84 -24.01 -0.75 1.72
C VAL A 84 -25.42 -0.23 1.96
N ALA A 85 -25.56 1.10 1.97
CA ALA A 85 -26.81 1.80 2.22
C ALA A 85 -27.91 1.38 1.22
N PRO A 86 -29.17 1.21 1.66
CA PRO A 86 -30.27 0.88 0.77
C PRO A 86 -30.40 1.89 -0.37
N GLY A 87 -30.46 1.40 -1.60
CA GLY A 87 -30.61 2.24 -2.80
C GLY A 87 -29.30 2.70 -3.43
N ALA A 88 -28.14 2.50 -2.77
CA ALA A 88 -26.86 2.66 -3.42
C ALA A 88 -26.60 1.50 -4.39
N GLN A 89 -25.99 1.80 -5.54
CA GLN A 89 -25.59 0.82 -6.54
C GLN A 89 -24.16 0.37 -6.28
N VAL A 90 -23.85 -0.90 -6.52
CA VAL A 90 -22.50 -1.45 -6.35
C VAL A 90 -22.01 -1.99 -7.68
N VAL A 91 -20.78 -1.62 -8.05
CA VAL A 91 -20.13 -2.04 -9.29
C VAL A 91 -18.73 -2.56 -8.93
N GLU A 92 -18.50 -3.84 -9.19
CA GLU A 92 -17.15 -4.41 -9.06
C GLU A 92 -16.34 -4.13 -10.32
N LEU A 93 -15.15 -3.55 -10.16
CA LEU A 93 -14.22 -3.29 -11.25
C LEU A 93 -13.42 -4.54 -11.55
N ASP A 94 -13.45 -4.96 -12.80
CA ASP A 94 -12.66 -6.07 -13.33
C ASP A 94 -11.18 -5.70 -13.31
N ALA A 95 -10.38 -6.49 -12.59
CA ALA A 95 -8.94 -6.32 -12.46
C ALA A 95 -8.19 -6.33 -13.81
N THR A 96 -8.77 -6.92 -14.86
CA THR A 96 -8.14 -7.08 -16.18
C THR A 96 -8.41 -5.93 -17.15
N LYS A 97 -9.25 -4.95 -16.77
CA LYS A 97 -9.67 -3.83 -17.63
C LYS A 97 -9.27 -2.49 -17.01
N ASP A 98 -9.21 -1.44 -17.82
CA ASP A 98 -8.95 -0.08 -17.32
C ASP A 98 -10.08 0.35 -16.38
N GLY A 99 -9.76 0.62 -15.11
CA GLY A 99 -10.76 0.93 -14.10
C GLY A 99 -11.44 2.28 -14.29
N LEU A 100 -10.73 3.30 -14.81
CA LEU A 100 -11.37 4.58 -15.13
C LEU A 100 -12.33 4.42 -16.31
N GLN A 101 -11.98 3.60 -17.30
CA GLN A 101 -12.87 3.35 -18.43
C GLN A 101 -14.16 2.65 -17.98
N GLN A 102 -14.03 1.67 -17.07
CA GLN A 102 -15.20 0.99 -16.49
C GLN A 102 -16.13 1.95 -15.72
N ILE A 103 -15.56 2.91 -14.98
CA ILE A 103 -16.33 3.94 -14.28
C ILE A 103 -17.06 4.84 -15.30
N ALA A 104 -16.35 5.33 -16.32
CA ALA A 104 -16.95 6.15 -17.38
C ALA A 104 -18.08 5.42 -18.11
N ASP A 105 -17.85 4.18 -18.55
CA ASP A 105 -18.85 3.36 -19.25
C ASP A 105 -20.12 3.15 -18.40
N TYR A 106 -19.95 2.95 -17.09
CA TYR A 106 -21.07 2.80 -16.17
C TYR A 106 -21.87 4.10 -16.06
N LEU A 107 -21.20 5.23 -15.80
CA LEU A 107 -21.85 6.53 -15.62
C LEU A 107 -22.53 7.03 -16.90
N GLY A 108 -21.92 6.83 -18.06
CA GLY A 108 -22.51 7.18 -19.36
C GLY A 108 -23.84 6.46 -19.64
N SER A 109 -24.08 5.31 -19.00
CA SER A 109 -25.34 4.56 -19.08
C SER A 109 -26.27 4.75 -17.87
N HIS A 110 -25.82 5.42 -16.81
CA HIS A 110 -26.54 5.60 -15.54
C HIS A 110 -26.57 7.08 -15.13
N GLN A 111 -27.60 7.78 -15.59
CA GLN A 111 -27.78 9.21 -15.33
C GLN A 111 -28.37 9.47 -13.94
N GLY A 112 -28.11 10.66 -13.39
CA GLY A 112 -28.65 11.07 -12.08
C GLY A 112 -27.78 10.68 -10.89
N VAL A 113 -26.51 10.34 -11.11
CA VAL A 113 -25.54 10.00 -10.06
C VAL A 113 -25.05 11.29 -9.39
N SER A 114 -25.23 11.41 -8.08
CA SER A 114 -24.74 12.54 -7.29
C SER A 114 -23.54 12.19 -6.42
N SER A 115 -23.25 10.91 -6.22
CA SER A 115 -22.08 10.47 -5.45
C SER A 115 -21.44 9.25 -6.10
N VAL A 116 -20.15 9.36 -6.39
CA VAL A 116 -19.29 8.24 -6.79
C VAL A 116 -18.38 7.92 -5.61
N GLN A 117 -18.38 6.67 -5.16
CA GLN A 117 -17.53 6.22 -4.07
C GLN A 117 -16.64 5.10 -4.59
N ILE A 118 -15.34 5.22 -4.37
CA ILE A 118 -14.34 4.30 -4.94
C ILE A 118 -13.63 3.61 -3.78
N ILE A 119 -13.69 2.28 -3.73
CA ILE A 119 -12.97 1.45 -2.78
C ILE A 119 -11.89 0.69 -3.53
N ALA A 120 -10.63 1.03 -3.26
CA ALA A 120 -9.50 0.49 -4.00
C ALA A 120 -8.23 0.54 -3.15
N HIS A 121 -7.16 -0.10 -3.64
CA HIS A 121 -5.84 0.07 -3.03
C HIS A 121 -5.16 1.35 -3.53
N GLY A 122 -4.44 2.04 -2.67
CA GLY A 122 -3.73 3.28 -3.01
C GLY A 122 -2.47 3.51 -2.18
N ASN A 123 -1.75 4.57 -2.54
CA ASN A 123 -0.61 5.16 -1.85
C ASN A 123 -0.56 6.67 -2.14
N SER A 124 0.42 7.39 -1.60
CA SER A 124 0.60 8.83 -1.81
C SER A 124 0.58 9.21 -3.29
N GLY A 125 -0.50 9.88 -3.70
CA GLY A 125 -0.69 10.39 -5.06
C GLY A 125 -1.03 9.32 -6.10
N ASP A 126 -1.54 8.17 -5.67
CA ASP A 126 -1.97 7.13 -6.60
C ASP A 126 -3.12 6.24 -6.10
N LEU A 127 -3.76 5.57 -7.08
CA LEU A 127 -4.89 4.68 -6.92
C LEU A 127 -4.83 3.55 -7.94
N TRP A 128 -5.09 2.32 -7.49
CA TRP A 128 -5.15 1.16 -8.38
C TRP A 128 -6.60 0.80 -8.72
N LEU A 129 -6.97 0.98 -9.99
CA LEU A 129 -8.32 0.69 -10.50
C LEU A 129 -8.25 -0.22 -11.73
N GLY A 130 -8.81 -1.43 -11.61
CA GLY A 130 -8.69 -2.45 -12.63
C GLY A 130 -7.21 -2.70 -12.95
N ASN A 131 -6.82 -2.80 -14.21
CA ASN A 131 -5.42 -2.94 -14.60
C ASN A 131 -4.64 -1.62 -14.62
N SER A 132 -5.24 -0.53 -14.17
CA SER A 132 -4.70 0.82 -14.34
C SER A 132 -4.26 1.42 -13.01
N TYR A 133 -3.02 1.88 -13.00
CA TYR A 133 -2.50 2.74 -11.96
C TYR A 133 -2.81 4.19 -12.35
N VAL A 134 -3.64 4.88 -11.57
CA VAL A 134 -3.93 6.31 -11.76
C VAL A 134 -3.09 7.05 -10.76
N SER A 135 -2.18 7.90 -11.21
CA SER A 135 -1.23 8.59 -10.32
C SER A 135 -0.96 10.02 -10.73
N ALA A 136 -0.34 10.80 -9.84
CA ALA A 136 0.11 12.16 -10.11
C ALA A 136 0.94 12.28 -11.40
N ASP A 137 1.70 11.24 -11.76
CA ASP A 137 2.57 11.23 -12.95
C ASP A 137 1.81 11.03 -14.27
N ASN A 138 0.64 10.38 -14.22
CA ASN A 138 -0.08 9.96 -15.42
C ASN A 138 -1.52 10.52 -15.54
N ILE A 139 -1.99 11.26 -14.53
CA ILE A 139 -3.36 11.75 -14.47
C ILE A 139 -3.70 12.74 -15.59
N ALA A 140 -2.75 13.58 -16.00
CA ALA A 140 -2.96 14.56 -17.08
C ALA A 140 -3.30 13.89 -18.43
N GLN A 141 -2.70 12.73 -18.69
CA GLN A 141 -2.94 11.90 -19.87
C GLN A 141 -4.32 11.24 -19.85
N ARG A 142 -4.97 11.18 -18.67
CA ARG A 142 -6.33 10.63 -18.47
C ARG A 142 -7.42 11.71 -18.49
N SER A 143 -7.08 12.97 -18.75
CA SER A 143 -7.99 14.13 -18.68
C SER A 143 -9.30 13.97 -19.46
N ALA A 144 -9.28 13.43 -20.67
CA ALA A 144 -10.49 13.24 -21.47
C ALA A 144 -11.50 12.29 -20.79
N LEU A 145 -10.99 11.20 -20.21
CA LEU A 145 -11.82 10.19 -19.54
C LEU A 145 -12.34 10.69 -18.18
N LEU A 146 -11.51 11.44 -17.44
CA LEU A 146 -11.93 12.07 -16.20
C LEU A 146 -13.00 13.15 -16.43
N ALA A 147 -12.89 13.91 -17.52
CA ALA A 147 -13.91 14.88 -17.90
C ALA A 147 -15.25 14.19 -18.27
N GLU A 148 -15.20 13.04 -18.93
CA GLU A 148 -16.40 12.21 -19.23
C GLU A 148 -17.09 11.76 -17.94
N ILE A 149 -16.34 11.15 -17.01
CA ILE A 149 -16.82 10.76 -15.67
C ILE A 149 -17.51 11.93 -14.98
N GLY A 150 -16.85 13.09 -14.96
CA GLY A 150 -17.40 14.31 -14.41
C GLY A 150 -18.73 14.70 -15.05
N ASN A 151 -18.76 14.80 -16.38
CA ASN A 151 -19.93 15.23 -17.15
C ASN A 151 -21.15 14.32 -16.96
N ASP A 152 -20.94 13.02 -16.74
CA ASP A 152 -22.02 12.06 -16.51
C ASP A 152 -22.54 12.02 -15.07
N MET A 153 -21.85 12.68 -14.14
CA MET A 153 -22.35 12.95 -12.79
C MET A 153 -23.16 14.24 -12.75
N ASN A 154 -24.11 14.31 -11.81
CA ASN A 154 -24.86 15.53 -11.51
C ASN A 154 -23.93 16.68 -11.14
N VAL A 155 -24.31 17.90 -11.52
CA VAL A 155 -23.59 19.11 -11.13
C VAL A 155 -23.56 19.24 -9.62
N GLY A 156 -22.35 19.43 -9.07
CA GLY A 156 -22.11 19.45 -7.62
C GLY A 156 -22.06 18.06 -6.96
N GLY A 157 -22.07 16.98 -7.73
CA GLY A 157 -21.85 15.65 -7.17
C GLY A 157 -20.40 15.44 -6.70
N ASP A 158 -20.22 14.50 -5.77
CA ASP A 158 -18.94 14.27 -5.10
C ASP A 158 -18.32 12.93 -5.47
N ILE A 159 -16.99 12.87 -5.42
CA ILE A 159 -16.19 11.65 -5.55
C ILE A 159 -15.49 11.36 -4.21
N LEU A 160 -15.84 10.27 -3.55
CA LEU A 160 -15.22 9.84 -2.30
C LEU A 160 -14.28 8.66 -2.57
N ILE A 161 -12.99 8.79 -2.23
CA ILE A 161 -11.96 7.79 -2.50
C ILE A 161 -11.50 7.14 -1.19
N TYR A 162 -11.94 5.90 -0.97
CA TYR A 162 -11.51 5.04 0.12
C TYR A 162 -10.33 4.17 -0.34
N ALA A 163 -9.12 4.72 -0.22
CA ALA A 163 -7.87 4.06 -0.54
C ALA A 163 -6.72 4.66 0.27
N CYS A 164 -5.83 3.82 0.82
CA CYS A 164 -4.82 4.28 1.78
C CYS A 164 -3.94 5.40 1.22
N ASN A 165 -3.72 6.44 2.02
CA ASN A 165 -2.72 7.48 1.82
C ASN A 165 -2.87 8.25 0.48
N THR A 166 -3.98 8.13 -0.23
CA THR A 166 -4.13 8.70 -1.59
C THR A 166 -3.81 10.20 -1.62
N ALA A 167 -4.20 10.91 -0.56
CA ALA A 167 -3.99 12.35 -0.38
C ALA A 167 -2.80 12.70 0.53
N GLU A 168 -1.94 11.74 0.88
CA GLU A 168 -0.79 11.96 1.77
C GLU A 168 0.27 12.83 1.09
N GLY A 169 0.70 13.90 1.79
CA GLY A 169 1.80 14.77 1.36
C GLY A 169 1.52 15.58 0.09
N ASP A 170 2.52 16.35 -0.35
CA ASP A 170 2.38 17.27 -1.49
C ASP A 170 1.96 16.55 -2.79
N THR A 171 2.47 15.34 -3.02
CA THR A 171 2.11 14.51 -4.18
C THR A 171 0.64 14.09 -4.13
N GLY A 172 0.16 13.64 -2.96
CA GLY A 172 -1.23 13.23 -2.76
C GLY A 172 -2.19 14.40 -2.92
N LEU A 173 -1.88 15.55 -2.33
CA LEU A 173 -2.69 16.77 -2.49
C LEU A 173 -2.78 17.20 -3.96
N SER A 174 -1.65 17.23 -4.67
CA SER A 174 -1.63 17.57 -6.10
C SER A 174 -2.43 16.59 -6.96
N PHE A 175 -2.43 15.30 -6.59
CA PHE A 175 -3.20 14.28 -7.27
C PHE A 175 -4.70 14.50 -7.10
N VAL A 176 -5.15 14.71 -5.86
CA VAL A 176 -6.57 14.95 -5.52
C VAL A 176 -7.08 16.25 -6.17
N ASP A 177 -6.29 17.33 -6.13
CA ASP A 177 -6.62 18.59 -6.82
C ASP A 177 -6.74 18.40 -8.34
N SER A 178 -5.88 17.58 -8.94
CA SER A 178 -5.93 17.26 -10.37
C SER A 178 -7.18 16.45 -10.72
N LEU A 179 -7.55 15.47 -9.89
CA LEU A 179 -8.81 14.71 -10.06
C LEU A 179 -10.02 15.65 -10.01
N ALA A 180 -10.09 16.52 -9.01
CA ALA A 180 -11.19 17.48 -8.87
C ALA A 180 -11.27 18.44 -10.06
N THR A 181 -10.12 18.96 -10.50
CA THR A 181 -10.06 19.86 -11.66
C THR A 181 -10.49 19.17 -12.95
N LEU A 182 -10.03 17.95 -13.18
CA LEU A 182 -10.27 17.23 -14.44
C LEU A 182 -11.68 16.65 -14.52
N THR A 183 -12.27 16.26 -13.38
CA THR A 183 -13.67 15.81 -13.32
C THR A 183 -14.65 16.98 -13.17
N GLY A 184 -14.20 18.13 -12.65
CA GLY A 184 -15.10 19.22 -12.26
C GLY A 184 -16.04 18.83 -11.12
N ARG A 185 -15.62 17.89 -10.26
CA ARG A 185 -16.35 17.39 -9.09
C ARG A 185 -15.52 17.59 -7.84
N ASP A 186 -16.20 17.72 -6.71
CA ASP A 186 -15.54 17.80 -5.41
C ASP A 186 -15.06 16.39 -5.02
N VAL A 187 -13.81 16.27 -4.58
CA VAL A 187 -13.14 14.99 -4.32
C VAL A 187 -12.72 14.95 -2.86
N ALA A 188 -13.04 13.85 -2.18
CA ALA A 188 -12.54 13.55 -0.84
C ALA A 188 -11.67 12.29 -0.85
N ALA A 189 -10.56 12.31 -0.11
CA ALA A 189 -9.61 11.20 -0.05
C ALA A 189 -8.85 11.18 1.29
N SER A 190 -8.31 10.02 1.67
CA SER A 190 -7.57 9.85 2.92
C SER A 190 -6.09 10.21 2.79
N THR A 191 -5.54 10.82 3.84
CA THR A 191 -4.10 11.10 4.03
C THR A 191 -3.39 9.98 4.77
N ASN A 192 -4.15 9.03 5.31
CA ASN A 192 -3.64 7.96 6.14
C ASN A 192 -4.16 6.60 5.66
N ARG A 193 -3.81 5.55 6.41
CA ARG A 193 -4.20 4.19 6.10
C ARG A 193 -5.72 4.00 6.25
N THR A 194 -6.38 3.64 5.15
CA THR A 194 -7.80 3.26 5.15
C THR A 194 -8.02 1.79 5.50
N GLY A 195 -8.93 1.51 6.43
CA GLY A 195 -9.25 0.17 6.92
C GLY A 195 -8.42 -0.24 8.14
N VAL A 196 -8.07 -1.53 8.27
CA VAL A 196 -7.37 -2.03 9.46
C VAL A 196 -6.02 -1.32 9.65
N GLY A 197 -5.75 -0.83 10.86
CA GLY A 197 -4.51 -0.11 11.16
C GLY A 197 -4.53 1.39 10.84
N GLY A 198 -5.66 1.93 10.38
CA GLY A 198 -5.98 3.36 10.41
C GLY A 198 -7.49 3.55 10.60
N ASP A 199 -8.14 4.35 9.75
CA ASP A 199 -9.56 4.68 9.86
C ASP A 199 -10.27 4.70 8.50
N TRP A 200 -11.47 5.27 8.43
CA TRP A 200 -12.25 5.42 7.18
C TRP A 200 -12.54 6.90 6.88
N ASP A 201 -11.86 7.80 7.58
CA ASP A 201 -12.06 9.23 7.42
C ASP A 201 -11.36 9.69 6.14
N LEU A 202 -11.95 10.69 5.49
CA LEU A 202 -11.38 11.34 4.30
C LEU A 202 -10.96 12.74 4.73
N GLU A 203 -9.69 12.92 5.07
CA GLU A 203 -9.23 14.18 5.69
C GLU A 203 -9.03 15.31 4.69
N ILE A 204 -8.88 14.98 3.41
CA ILE A 204 -8.79 15.96 2.32
C ILE A 204 -10.10 16.00 1.57
N ALA A 205 -10.55 17.21 1.30
CA ALA A 205 -11.67 17.52 0.43
C ALA A 205 -11.32 18.71 -0.46
N THR A 206 -11.62 18.61 -1.76
CA THR A 206 -11.65 19.76 -2.65
C THR A 206 -13.08 20.29 -2.65
N GLY A 207 -13.30 21.55 -2.27
CA GLY A 207 -14.65 22.12 -2.22
C GLY A 207 -15.47 21.64 -1.03
N SER A 208 -16.78 21.48 -1.20
CA SER A 208 -17.70 21.05 -0.15
C SER A 208 -18.17 19.64 -0.45
N ILE A 209 -18.18 18.77 0.56
CA ILE A 209 -18.59 17.36 0.40
C ILE A 209 -19.91 17.19 1.13
N GLU A 210 -21.00 17.06 0.38
CA GLU A 210 -22.33 16.83 0.95
C GLU A 210 -22.74 15.36 0.90
N SER A 211 -22.04 14.55 0.09
CA SER A 211 -22.22 13.11 0.02
C SER A 211 -21.76 12.42 1.30
N VAL A 212 -22.58 11.49 1.77
CA VAL A 212 -22.26 10.61 2.89
C VAL A 212 -21.77 9.25 2.41
N SER A 213 -20.92 8.58 3.20
CA SER A 213 -20.49 7.22 2.87
C SER A 213 -21.69 6.29 2.67
N ALA A 214 -21.64 5.48 1.62
CA ALA A 214 -22.58 4.40 1.39
C ALA A 214 -22.28 3.20 2.29
N LEU A 215 -21.08 3.10 2.86
CA LEU A 215 -20.71 2.00 3.75
C LEU A 215 -21.23 2.27 5.17
N SER A 216 -21.84 1.27 5.79
CA SER A 216 -22.22 1.37 7.20
C SER A 216 -20.98 1.38 8.10
N GLN A 217 -21.07 2.08 9.23
CA GLN A 217 -20.01 2.05 10.24
C GLN A 217 -19.71 0.62 10.71
N GLN A 218 -20.74 -0.21 10.87
CA GLN A 218 -20.57 -1.60 11.31
C GLN A 218 -19.72 -2.42 10.34
N SER A 219 -19.93 -2.28 9.02
CA SER A 219 -19.13 -2.98 8.01
C SER A 219 -17.70 -2.45 7.96
N MET A 220 -17.52 -1.14 8.11
CA MET A 220 -16.21 -0.50 8.16
C MET A 220 -15.39 -0.95 9.39
N ASP A 221 -16.01 -1.00 10.57
CA ASP A 221 -15.37 -1.44 11.83
C ASP A 221 -15.04 -2.94 11.81
N ALA A 222 -15.87 -3.74 11.13
CA ALA A 222 -15.68 -5.20 11.05
C ALA A 222 -14.61 -5.59 10.02
N TYR A 223 -14.24 -4.72 9.10
CA TYR A 223 -13.31 -5.04 8.02
C TYR A 223 -11.88 -5.24 8.54
N GLN A 224 -11.30 -6.39 8.24
CA GLN A 224 -10.03 -6.84 8.83
C GLN A 224 -8.81 -6.61 7.92
N TRP A 225 -8.97 -5.87 6.84
CA TRP A 225 -7.97 -5.68 5.80
C TRP A 225 -7.70 -4.19 5.58
N GLY A 226 -6.53 -3.84 5.07
CA GLY A 226 -6.25 -2.48 4.64
C GLY A 226 -6.14 -2.37 3.13
N LEU A 227 -6.06 -1.13 2.68
CA LEU A 227 -6.19 -0.75 1.28
C LEU A 227 -4.91 -0.10 0.74
N ALA A 228 -3.73 -0.57 1.17
CA ALA A 228 -2.45 0.02 0.76
C ALA A 228 -1.81 -0.73 -0.41
N THR A 229 -1.10 0.01 -1.26
CA THR A 229 -0.19 -0.50 -2.29
C THR A 229 1.25 -0.12 -1.96
N PHE A 230 2.16 -1.09 -1.98
CA PHE A 230 3.60 -0.85 -1.84
C PHE A 230 4.32 -1.14 -3.15
N THR A 231 5.02 -0.13 -3.68
CA THR A 231 5.74 -0.25 -4.95
C THR A 231 7.23 -0.51 -4.69
N VAL A 232 7.70 -1.65 -5.18
CA VAL A 232 9.12 -2.02 -5.19
C VAL A 232 9.82 -1.28 -6.33
N THR A 233 10.84 -0.52 -5.99
CA THR A 233 11.60 0.34 -6.93
C THR A 233 13.07 -0.08 -7.06
N SER A 234 13.52 -1.05 -6.28
CA SER A 234 14.90 -1.51 -6.22
C SER A 234 15.00 -3.02 -6.31
N THR A 235 15.95 -3.51 -7.12
CA THR A 235 16.30 -4.94 -7.21
C THR A 235 17.22 -5.42 -6.07
N SER A 236 17.58 -4.52 -5.16
CA SER A 236 18.46 -4.83 -4.02
C SER A 236 17.81 -5.86 -3.10
N ASN A 237 18.61 -6.76 -2.51
CA ASN A 237 18.08 -7.80 -1.62
C ASN A 237 17.45 -7.22 -0.33
N THR A 238 17.89 -6.05 0.13
CA THR A 238 17.41 -5.35 1.33
C THR A 238 17.55 -3.83 1.15
N GLY A 239 16.92 -3.05 2.04
CA GLY A 239 17.03 -1.59 2.08
C GLY A 239 15.89 -0.89 1.36
N THR A 240 15.99 0.44 1.28
CA THR A 240 14.90 1.29 0.76
C THR A 240 14.50 0.92 -0.66
N GLY A 241 13.20 0.78 -0.89
CA GLY A 241 12.59 0.42 -2.17
C GLY A 241 12.70 -1.06 -2.53
N SER A 242 13.27 -1.91 -1.68
CA SER A 242 13.41 -3.35 -1.94
C SER A 242 12.12 -4.11 -1.66
N LEU A 243 11.96 -5.27 -2.30
CA LEU A 243 10.84 -6.19 -2.03
C LEU A 243 10.75 -6.58 -0.55
N ARG A 244 11.88 -6.75 0.15
CA ARG A 244 11.85 -7.10 1.59
C ARG A 244 11.35 -5.97 2.47
N GLU A 245 11.70 -4.74 2.13
CA GLU A 245 11.18 -3.58 2.85
C GLU A 245 9.67 -3.46 2.62
N ALA A 246 9.21 -3.59 1.37
CA ALA A 246 7.78 -3.59 1.05
C ALA A 246 7.01 -4.67 1.84
N LEU A 247 7.52 -5.91 1.88
CA LEU A 247 6.94 -6.99 2.69
C LEU A 247 6.97 -6.72 4.20
N THR A 248 7.97 -5.98 4.68
CA THR A 248 8.10 -5.59 6.09
C THR A 248 7.10 -4.50 6.47
N ASN A 249 6.84 -3.56 5.57
CA ASN A 249 5.94 -2.42 5.81
C ASN A 249 4.47 -2.76 5.53
N ALA A 250 4.20 -3.66 4.60
CA ALA A 250 2.84 -4.13 4.30
C ALA A 250 2.14 -4.69 5.54
N GLN A 251 0.81 -4.65 5.57
CA GLN A 251 -0.03 -5.34 6.53
C GLN A 251 -0.96 -6.31 5.80
N ASN A 252 -1.80 -7.01 6.55
CA ASN A 252 -2.77 -7.93 5.96
C ASN A 252 -3.75 -7.18 5.04
N GLY A 253 -3.96 -7.72 3.85
CA GLY A 253 -4.83 -7.15 2.82
C GLY A 253 -4.08 -6.38 1.76
N ASP A 254 -2.88 -5.88 2.05
CA ASP A 254 -2.15 -4.98 1.17
C ASP A 254 -1.63 -5.69 -0.10
N ILE A 255 -1.35 -4.86 -1.11
CA ILE A 255 -0.71 -5.28 -2.36
C ILE A 255 0.74 -4.80 -2.37
N VAL A 256 1.64 -5.66 -2.80
CA VAL A 256 3.04 -5.33 -3.11
C VAL A 256 3.24 -5.51 -4.61
N THR A 257 3.55 -4.42 -5.33
CA THR A 257 3.80 -4.42 -6.77
C THR A 257 5.18 -3.85 -7.09
N PHE A 258 5.50 -3.63 -8.36
CA PHE A 258 6.82 -3.22 -8.83
C PHE A 258 6.69 -2.04 -9.80
N SER A 259 7.65 -1.11 -9.76
CA SER A 259 7.62 0.06 -10.64
C SER A 259 7.91 -0.28 -12.11
N THR A 260 8.55 -1.43 -12.36
CA THR A 260 8.93 -1.90 -13.69
C THR A 260 9.24 -3.39 -13.65
N GLY A 261 9.25 -4.05 -14.82
CA GLY A 261 9.70 -5.43 -14.96
C GLY A 261 11.14 -5.55 -14.49
N MET A 262 11.41 -6.49 -13.60
CA MET A 262 12.73 -6.59 -12.95
C MET A 262 13.07 -8.00 -12.49
N THR A 263 14.37 -8.23 -12.24
CA THR A 263 14.86 -9.45 -11.58
C THR A 263 15.35 -9.11 -10.18
N VAL A 264 14.67 -9.62 -9.16
CA VAL A 264 15.07 -9.52 -7.75
C VAL A 264 15.98 -10.70 -7.42
N ALA A 265 17.29 -10.42 -7.33
CA ALA A 265 18.32 -11.41 -7.05
C ALA A 265 18.43 -11.69 -5.54
N LEU A 266 17.80 -12.78 -5.08
CA LEU A 266 17.70 -13.12 -3.67
C LEU A 266 19.00 -13.72 -3.14
N GLN A 267 19.52 -13.15 -2.05
CA GLN A 267 20.72 -13.66 -1.36
C GLN A 267 20.35 -14.59 -0.19
N SER A 268 19.10 -14.57 0.24
CA SER A 268 18.49 -15.40 1.26
C SER A 268 17.01 -15.65 0.93
N GLN A 269 16.36 -16.59 1.60
CA GLN A 269 14.96 -16.92 1.31
C GLN A 269 14.04 -15.71 1.53
N LEU A 270 13.13 -15.45 0.59
CA LEU A 270 12.06 -14.45 0.75
C LEU A 270 10.96 -15.01 1.64
N VAL A 271 10.64 -14.34 2.75
CA VAL A 271 9.62 -14.81 3.70
C VAL A 271 8.38 -13.93 3.57
N VAL A 272 7.24 -14.55 3.29
CA VAL A 272 5.92 -13.96 3.30
C VAL A 272 5.22 -14.39 4.58
N SER A 273 5.05 -13.44 5.50
CA SER A 273 4.47 -13.65 6.83
C SER A 273 3.10 -13.00 7.01
N LYS A 274 2.58 -12.35 5.98
CA LYS A 274 1.34 -11.57 6.01
C LYS A 274 0.44 -11.99 4.85
N ASN A 275 -0.85 -11.78 5.05
CA ASN A 275 -1.88 -12.11 4.08
C ASN A 275 -1.94 -11.03 3.01
N ILE A 276 -1.07 -11.11 2.01
CA ILE A 276 -0.89 -10.06 0.99
C ILE A 276 -0.94 -10.65 -0.42
N THR A 277 -1.08 -9.77 -1.40
CA THR A 277 -0.82 -10.09 -2.81
C THR A 277 0.54 -9.52 -3.21
N ILE A 278 1.40 -10.34 -3.83
CA ILE A 278 2.58 -9.88 -4.55
C ILE A 278 2.23 -9.92 -6.03
N ASP A 279 2.14 -8.76 -6.65
CA ASP A 279 1.69 -8.58 -8.05
C ASP A 279 2.85 -8.11 -8.93
N GLY A 280 3.34 -9.02 -9.76
CA GLY A 280 4.38 -8.78 -10.76
C GLY A 280 3.88 -8.75 -12.20
N ASP A 281 2.56 -8.76 -12.44
CA ASP A 281 1.94 -8.60 -13.77
C ASP A 281 1.59 -7.11 -13.95
N LEU A 282 2.54 -6.31 -14.43
CA LEU A 282 2.43 -4.85 -14.36
C LEU A 282 1.45 -4.28 -15.37
N ASN A 283 1.19 -5.01 -16.45
CA ASN A 283 0.27 -4.61 -17.51
C ASN A 283 -1.03 -5.44 -17.50
N ASN A 284 -1.18 -6.39 -16.56
CA ASN A 284 -2.30 -7.34 -16.46
C ASN A 284 -2.57 -8.10 -17.76
N ASP A 285 -1.52 -8.44 -18.52
CA ASP A 285 -1.65 -9.24 -19.75
C ASP A 285 -1.63 -10.76 -19.48
N GLY A 286 -1.50 -11.15 -18.22
CA GLY A 286 -1.40 -12.54 -17.78
C GLY A 286 0.00 -13.14 -17.93
N VAL A 287 1.01 -12.32 -18.24
CA VAL A 287 2.42 -12.69 -18.35
C VAL A 287 3.20 -12.09 -17.18
N ALA A 288 4.09 -12.89 -16.61
CA ALA A 288 4.93 -12.44 -15.51
C ALA A 288 6.03 -11.47 -15.97
N ASP A 289 6.08 -10.26 -15.41
CA ASP A 289 7.14 -9.27 -15.69
C ASP A 289 8.28 -9.30 -14.67
N VAL A 290 8.04 -9.91 -13.51
CA VAL A 290 8.97 -9.89 -12.38
C VAL A 290 9.55 -11.26 -12.12
N THR A 291 10.87 -11.34 -12.04
CA THR A 291 11.61 -12.56 -11.70
C THR A 291 12.12 -12.52 -10.27
N LEU A 292 11.73 -13.50 -9.46
CA LEU A 292 12.29 -13.79 -8.14
C LEU A 292 13.32 -14.91 -8.29
N ASP A 293 14.59 -14.57 -8.08
CA ASP A 293 15.71 -15.42 -8.45
C ASP A 293 16.52 -15.88 -7.22
N GLY A 294 16.51 -17.18 -6.95
CA GLY A 294 17.26 -17.80 -5.84
C GLY A 294 18.76 -17.96 -6.08
N GLN A 295 19.24 -17.63 -7.29
CA GLN A 295 20.65 -17.60 -7.71
C GLN A 295 21.42 -18.91 -7.56
N ASN A 296 20.73 -20.05 -7.50
CA ASN A 296 21.26 -21.35 -7.09
C ASN A 296 21.90 -21.34 -5.70
N ARG A 297 21.47 -20.44 -4.81
CA ARG A 297 22.04 -20.22 -3.48
C ARG A 297 21.05 -20.40 -2.34
N THR A 298 19.78 -20.12 -2.57
CA THR A 298 18.74 -20.15 -1.54
C THR A 298 17.42 -20.63 -2.13
N SER A 299 16.50 -21.06 -1.27
CA SER A 299 15.14 -21.29 -1.70
C SER A 299 14.47 -19.95 -1.98
N VAL A 300 13.68 -19.81 -3.05
CA VAL A 300 13.21 -18.47 -3.47
C VAL A 300 12.26 -17.88 -2.44
N ILE A 301 11.14 -18.53 -2.17
CA ILE A 301 10.08 -17.98 -1.34
C ILE A 301 9.57 -18.97 -0.31
N ARG A 302 9.25 -18.47 0.88
CA ARG A 302 8.55 -19.18 1.95
C ARG A 302 7.30 -18.45 2.34
N VAL A 303 6.17 -19.16 2.38
CA VAL A 303 4.92 -18.66 2.94
C VAL A 303 4.72 -19.34 4.30
N ASN A 304 4.59 -18.54 5.36
CA ASN A 304 4.47 -19.06 6.72
C ASN A 304 3.11 -19.73 6.98
N SER A 305 3.06 -20.57 8.02
CA SER A 305 1.80 -21.17 8.47
C SER A 305 0.80 -20.11 8.92
N GLY A 306 -0.48 -20.33 8.63
CA GLY A 306 -1.56 -19.38 8.90
C GLY A 306 -1.65 -18.20 7.93
N VAL A 307 -0.72 -18.07 6.98
CA VAL A 307 -0.74 -17.01 5.98
C VAL A 307 -1.56 -17.43 4.76
N THR A 308 -2.39 -16.52 4.25
CA THR A 308 -3.05 -16.62 2.94
C THR A 308 -2.48 -15.56 2.00
N ALA A 309 -1.60 -15.97 1.08
CA ALA A 309 -0.93 -15.06 0.15
C ALA A 309 -1.26 -15.41 -1.31
N THR A 310 -1.21 -14.40 -2.17
CA THR A 310 -1.32 -14.56 -3.62
C THR A 310 -0.03 -14.10 -4.27
N LEU A 311 0.47 -14.88 -5.22
CA LEU A 311 1.48 -14.42 -6.18
C LEU A 311 0.77 -14.30 -7.52
N ASP A 312 0.80 -13.11 -8.12
CA ASP A 312 0.31 -12.86 -9.47
C ASP A 312 1.49 -12.37 -10.33
N GLY A 313 1.65 -12.91 -11.54
CA GLY A 313 2.63 -12.38 -12.49
C GLY A 313 4.11 -12.49 -12.09
N VAL A 314 4.52 -13.56 -11.39
CA VAL A 314 5.94 -13.73 -11.01
C VAL A 314 6.59 -14.97 -11.63
N ILE A 315 7.86 -14.85 -11.98
CA ILE A 315 8.74 -15.96 -12.35
C ILE A 315 9.57 -16.35 -11.14
N ILE A 316 9.47 -17.60 -10.69
CA ILE A 316 10.22 -18.15 -9.57
C ILE A 316 11.29 -19.10 -10.12
N THR A 317 12.56 -18.71 -9.98
CA THR A 317 13.66 -19.41 -10.65
C THR A 317 14.93 -19.56 -9.83
N ARG A 318 15.75 -20.54 -10.23
CA ARG A 318 17.09 -20.84 -9.66
C ARG A 318 17.09 -20.97 -8.14
N GLY A 319 15.95 -21.39 -7.58
CA GLY A 319 15.83 -21.71 -6.17
C GLY A 319 16.43 -23.07 -5.86
N VAL A 320 17.23 -23.14 -4.79
CA VAL A 320 17.82 -24.40 -4.32
C VAL A 320 17.46 -24.66 -2.87
N ALA A 321 17.16 -25.92 -2.58
CA ALA A 321 17.03 -26.42 -1.22
C ALA A 321 17.79 -27.74 -1.09
N SER A 322 18.57 -27.88 -0.02
CA SER A 322 19.21 -29.14 0.34
C SER A 322 18.99 -29.41 1.81
N THR A 323 18.42 -30.57 2.15
CA THR A 323 18.35 -31.05 3.53
C THR A 323 19.32 -32.19 3.75
N ALA A 324 19.83 -32.33 4.99
CA ALA A 324 20.54 -33.53 5.39
C ALA A 324 19.58 -34.73 5.30
N GLY A 325 20.09 -35.89 4.90
CA GLY A 325 19.29 -37.11 4.85
C GLY A 325 18.85 -37.52 6.23
N ALA A 326 17.66 -38.13 6.35
CA ALA A 326 17.27 -38.80 7.58
C ALA A 326 18.19 -39.98 7.88
N SER A 327 18.48 -40.22 9.15
CA SER A 327 18.93 -41.54 9.60
C SER A 327 17.91 -42.60 9.21
N SER A 328 18.36 -43.82 8.90
CA SER A 328 17.47 -44.95 8.62
C SER A 328 16.42 -45.11 9.73
N GLY A 329 15.14 -45.09 9.35
CA GLY A 329 14.02 -45.22 10.29
C GLY A 329 13.60 -43.93 10.99
N ALA A 330 14.24 -42.79 10.71
CA ALA A 330 13.76 -41.49 11.19
C ALA A 330 12.54 -41.04 10.37
N THR A 331 11.49 -40.61 11.08
CA THR A 331 10.36 -39.92 10.46
C THR A 331 10.86 -38.57 9.96
N ILE A 332 10.89 -38.36 8.64
CA ILE A 332 11.05 -37.02 8.07
C ILE A 332 9.77 -36.26 8.38
N ALA A 333 9.86 -35.16 9.14
CA ALA A 333 8.70 -34.31 9.33
C ALA A 333 8.41 -33.60 7.98
N ALA A 334 7.13 -33.42 7.64
CA ALA A 334 6.77 -32.68 6.43
C ALA A 334 7.32 -31.24 6.43
N SER A 335 7.61 -30.67 7.62
CA SER A 335 8.31 -29.39 7.80
C SER A 335 9.75 -29.38 7.28
N ASP A 336 10.36 -30.56 7.10
CA ASP A 336 11.72 -30.73 6.59
C ASP A 336 11.74 -30.91 5.06
N ALA A 337 10.57 -30.97 4.40
CA ALA A 337 10.47 -30.95 2.95
C ALA A 337 10.63 -29.51 2.44
N LEU A 338 11.86 -29.16 2.06
CA LEU A 338 12.16 -27.84 1.49
C LEU A 338 11.96 -27.86 -0.03
N GLY A 339 11.12 -26.97 -0.55
CA GLY A 339 11.03 -26.71 -1.98
C GLY A 339 12.09 -25.67 -2.40
N GLY A 340 12.85 -25.96 -3.44
CA GLY A 340 13.86 -25.04 -3.96
C GLY A 340 13.24 -23.72 -4.44
N GLY A 341 12.13 -23.79 -5.17
CA GLY A 341 11.39 -22.60 -5.58
C GLY A 341 10.52 -22.07 -4.43
N ILE A 342 9.49 -22.83 -4.10
CA ILE A 342 8.44 -22.42 -3.15
C ILE A 342 8.43 -23.37 -1.95
N ASN A 343 8.51 -22.82 -0.75
CA ASN A 343 8.24 -23.50 0.51
C ASN A 343 6.94 -22.95 1.12
N ASN A 344 5.81 -23.62 0.91
CA ASN A 344 4.52 -23.15 1.41
C ASN A 344 4.08 -23.93 2.65
N ALA A 345 3.95 -23.24 3.78
CA ALA A 345 3.33 -23.76 5.00
C ALA A 345 1.93 -23.16 5.27
N GLY A 346 1.48 -22.22 4.44
CA GLY A 346 0.18 -21.56 4.52
C GLY A 346 -0.75 -21.92 3.35
N ASN A 347 -1.63 -21.00 3.00
CA ASN A 347 -2.45 -21.03 1.79
C ASN A 347 -1.84 -20.09 0.75
N LEU A 348 -1.37 -20.65 -0.37
CA LEU A 348 -0.73 -19.88 -1.44
C LEU A 348 -1.51 -20.06 -2.73
N THR A 349 -2.00 -18.96 -3.28
CA THR A 349 -2.57 -18.91 -4.62
C THR A 349 -1.52 -18.43 -5.61
N LEU A 350 -1.39 -19.13 -6.74
CA LEU A 350 -0.51 -18.76 -7.84
C LEU A 350 -1.37 -18.39 -9.05
N ARG A 351 -1.23 -17.16 -9.55
CA ARG A 351 -1.88 -16.65 -10.76
C ARG A 351 -0.79 -16.18 -11.71
N ASN A 352 -0.86 -16.59 -12.97
CA ASN A 352 0.12 -16.17 -14.00
C ASN A 352 1.59 -16.41 -13.59
N VAL A 353 1.85 -17.39 -12.73
CA VAL A 353 3.18 -17.68 -12.17
C VAL A 353 3.91 -18.72 -13.02
N THR A 354 5.18 -18.46 -13.32
CA THR A 354 6.09 -19.45 -13.89
C THR A 354 7.06 -19.96 -12.83
N VAL A 355 7.06 -21.27 -12.54
CA VAL A 355 8.05 -21.90 -11.64
C VAL A 355 9.01 -22.74 -12.47
N THR A 356 10.27 -22.34 -12.58
CA THR A 356 11.24 -22.98 -13.48
C THR A 356 12.65 -23.05 -12.89
N ALA A 357 13.48 -23.99 -13.36
CA ALA A 357 14.89 -24.12 -12.96
C ALA A 357 15.16 -24.14 -11.43
N ASN A 358 14.22 -24.67 -10.65
CA ASN A 358 14.35 -24.84 -9.20
C ASN A 358 14.76 -26.28 -8.88
N SER A 359 15.60 -26.49 -7.86
CA SER A 359 16.08 -27.80 -7.44
C SER A 359 15.92 -28.00 -5.94
N ALA A 360 15.41 -29.17 -5.55
CA ALA A 360 15.41 -29.61 -4.16
C ALA A 360 16.05 -30.99 -4.09
N ALA A 361 17.03 -31.16 -3.20
CA ALA A 361 17.68 -32.43 -2.94
C ALA A 361 17.44 -32.86 -1.50
N GLY A 362 16.87 -34.05 -1.31
CA GLY A 362 16.88 -34.74 -0.03
C GLY A 362 18.22 -35.46 0.15
N GLY A 363 18.86 -35.34 1.31
CA GLY A 363 20.11 -36.05 1.56
C GLY A 363 19.89 -37.58 1.59
N GLY A 364 20.91 -38.34 1.18
CA GLY A 364 20.87 -39.80 1.21
C GLY A 364 20.74 -40.31 2.64
N GLY A 365 19.84 -41.27 2.87
CA GLY A 365 19.71 -41.92 4.17
C GLY A 365 20.94 -42.73 4.50
N GLY A 366 21.49 -42.55 5.71
CA GLY A 366 22.60 -43.36 6.18
C GLY A 366 22.18 -44.83 6.27
N GLY A 367 22.68 -45.67 5.37
CA GLY A 367 22.51 -47.12 5.40
C GLY A 367 23.24 -47.70 6.61
N GLY A 368 22.55 -47.74 7.76
CA GLY A 368 23.04 -48.42 8.94
C GLY A 368 23.02 -49.93 8.73
N VAL A 369 24.18 -50.52 8.41
CA VAL A 369 24.41 -51.95 8.63
C VAL A 369 24.46 -52.21 10.13
N ASN A 370 23.34 -52.58 10.74
CA ASN A 370 23.33 -53.16 12.07
C ASN A 370 23.61 -54.66 11.95
N SER A 371 24.83 -55.03 12.36
CA SER A 371 25.36 -56.38 12.68
C SER A 371 26.24 -57.06 11.62
N PRO A 372 27.52 -57.36 11.95
CA PRO A 372 28.16 -58.57 11.48
C PRO A 372 27.66 -59.74 12.33
N ASN A 373 26.92 -60.68 11.72
CA ASN A 373 26.82 -62.01 12.30
C ASN A 373 28.24 -62.62 12.30
N VAL A 374 28.83 -62.80 13.47
CA VAL A 374 29.85 -63.81 13.74
C VAL A 374 29.59 -64.44 15.11
N GLY A 375 29.24 -65.73 15.10
CA GLY A 375 29.41 -66.68 16.21
C GLY A 375 28.45 -66.57 17.39
#